data_AF-A0A2T5I0D5-F1
#
_entry.id   AF-A0A2T5I0D5-F1
#
_cell.length_a   1.000
_cell.length_b   1.000
_cell.length_c   1.000
_cell.angle_alpha   90.00
_cell.angle_beta   90.00
_cell.angle_gamma   90.00
#
_symmetry.space_group_name_H-M   'P 1'
#
loop_
_entity.id
_entity.type
_entity.pdbx_description
1 polymer ?
#
loop_
_entity_poly.entity_id
_entity_poly.type
_entity_poly.pdbx_seq_one_letter_code
_entity_poly.pdbx_strand_id
1 'polypeptide(L)'
;KRSLYVCSSLQPLPGLVRHVGFGKLKNLANQEKYNEEVSEHDLGQIDEPLVYVRNALAHGRISANETNDTLRLIMFSRPKEKRVTVLFNEKMTEAWFVDQYQIVDAATKLVANAILVICSSVKISQTNETP
;
A
#
# COMPACT_ATOMS: atom_id res chain seq x y z
N LYS A 1 -1.82 9.10 -31.68
CA LYS A 1 -0.52 9.34 -31.00
C LYS A 1 -0.80 9.31 -29.50
N ARG A 2 -0.23 8.36 -28.74
CA ARG A 2 -0.48 8.24 -27.29
C ARG A 2 0.35 9.30 -26.57
N SER A 3 -0.30 10.30 -25.99
CA SER A 3 0.36 11.32 -25.17
C SER A 3 0.57 10.75 -23.76
N LEU A 4 1.83 10.53 -23.38
CA LEU A 4 2.22 10.19 -22.01
C LEU A 4 2.44 11.49 -21.26
N TYR A 5 1.48 11.89 -20.43
CA TYR A 5 1.66 13.04 -19.56
C TYR A 5 2.66 12.67 -18.45
N VAL A 6 3.86 13.26 -18.54
CA VAL A 6 4.85 13.23 -17.46
C VAL A 6 4.37 14.21 -16.40
N CYS A 7 3.73 13.69 -15.35
CA CYS A 7 3.36 14.49 -14.21
C CYS A 7 4.56 14.58 -13.24
N SER A 8 5.53 15.40 -13.60
CA SER A 8 6.53 15.93 -12.67
C SER A 8 5.83 16.95 -11.77
N SER A 9 5.76 16.63 -10.47
CA SER A 9 5.18 17.43 -9.37
C SER A 9 3.67 17.73 -9.48
N LEU A 10 2.83 16.78 -9.07
CA LEU A 10 1.48 17.09 -8.60
C LEU A 10 1.57 17.71 -7.22
N GLN A 11 1.46 19.05 -7.15
CA GLN A 11 0.87 19.68 -5.98
C GLN A 11 -0.57 19.14 -5.85
N PRO A 12 -1.00 18.67 -4.67
CA PRO A 12 -2.30 18.01 -4.53
C PRO A 12 -3.44 19.00 -4.78
N LEU A 13 -4.43 18.58 -5.58
CA LEU A 13 -5.67 19.32 -5.83
C LEU A 13 -6.43 19.54 -4.51
N PRO A 14 -6.83 20.78 -4.15
CA PRO A 14 -7.34 21.12 -2.81
C PRO A 14 -8.63 20.38 -2.40
N GLY A 15 -9.37 19.83 -3.35
CA GLY A 15 -10.68 19.20 -3.10
C GLY A 15 -10.64 17.72 -2.68
N LEU A 16 -9.57 16.98 -3.03
CA LEU A 16 -9.50 15.52 -2.80
C LEU A 16 -8.70 15.14 -1.54
N VAL A 17 -8.12 16.13 -0.85
CA VAL A 17 -7.26 15.95 0.33
C VAL A 17 -8.04 15.65 1.60
N ARG A 18 -9.39 15.71 1.58
CA ARG A 18 -10.21 15.56 2.80
C ARG A 18 -10.67 14.13 3.11
N HIS A 19 -10.44 13.12 2.28
CA HIS A 19 -10.99 11.78 2.54
C HIS A 19 -10.06 10.58 2.48
N VAL A 20 -8.80 10.73 2.06
CA VAL A 20 -7.86 9.62 2.13
C VAL A 20 -6.53 10.13 2.67
N GLY A 21 -6.27 9.83 3.94
CA GLY A 21 -4.98 10.09 4.58
C GLY A 21 -3.89 9.27 3.91
N PHE A 22 -3.28 9.82 2.85
CA PHE A 22 -2.09 9.30 2.15
C PHE A 22 -0.89 9.06 3.09
N GLY A 23 -0.93 9.58 4.31
CA GLY A 23 0.11 9.38 5.34
C GLY A 23 0.17 7.96 5.94
N LYS A 24 -0.87 7.13 5.81
CA LYS A 24 -0.90 5.80 6.46
C LYS A 24 -0.08 4.71 5.75
N LEU A 25 0.33 4.92 4.50
CA LEU A 25 0.98 3.88 3.68
C LEU A 25 2.50 3.75 3.89
N LYS A 26 3.14 4.63 4.68
CA LYS A 26 4.60 4.58 4.90
C LYS A 26 5.06 3.40 5.76
N ASN A 27 4.22 2.84 6.62
CA ASN A 27 4.61 1.78 7.56
C ASN A 27 4.64 0.37 6.93
N LEU A 28 4.13 0.20 5.71
CA LEU A 28 4.11 -1.09 5.00
C LEU A 28 5.45 -1.43 4.33
N ALA A 29 6.45 -0.54 4.37
CA ALA A 29 7.75 -0.76 3.73
C ALA A 29 8.49 -2.00 4.26
N ASN A 30 8.14 -2.46 5.47
CA ASN A 30 8.72 -3.61 6.15
C ASN A 30 7.70 -4.74 6.33
N GLN A 31 6.83 -5.00 5.34
CA GLN A 31 5.82 -6.07 5.39
C GLN A 31 6.43 -7.42 5.79
N GLU A 32 7.56 -7.82 5.19
CA GLU A 32 8.26 -9.07 5.50
C GLU A 32 8.63 -9.14 6.98
N LYS A 33 9.31 -8.11 7.50
CA LYS A 33 9.68 -8.01 8.91
C LYS A 33 8.48 -8.02 9.85
N TYR A 34 7.38 -7.37 9.47
CA TYR A 34 6.15 -7.44 10.25
C TYR A 34 5.59 -8.87 10.26
N ASN A 35 5.50 -9.52 9.10
CA ASN A 35 4.97 -10.88 8.96
C ASN A 35 5.81 -11.92 9.70
N GLU A 36 7.14 -11.75 9.74
CA GLU A 36 8.06 -12.53 10.57
C GLU A 36 7.73 -12.37 12.06
N GLU A 37 7.69 -11.12 12.56
CA GLU A 37 7.40 -10.83 13.97
C GLU A 37 6.02 -11.34 14.41
N VAL A 38 4.98 -11.15 13.59
CA VAL A 38 3.63 -11.62 13.96
C VAL A 38 3.46 -13.13 13.85
N SER A 39 4.30 -13.81 13.06
CA SER A 39 4.29 -15.28 12.96
C SER A 39 4.72 -15.92 14.28
N GLU A 40 5.60 -15.27 15.06
CA GLU A 40 6.03 -15.77 16.37
C GLU A 40 4.92 -15.67 17.43
N HIS A 41 3.87 -14.89 17.16
CA HIS A 41 2.76 -14.61 18.05
C HIS A 41 1.42 -15.19 17.58
N ASP A 42 1.40 -16.00 16.51
CA ASP A 42 0.20 -16.54 15.86
C ASP A 42 -0.84 -15.45 15.50
N LEU A 43 -0.34 -14.30 15.04
CA LEU A 43 -1.12 -13.13 14.68
C LEU A 43 -1.27 -13.00 13.15
N GLY A 44 -2.35 -12.36 12.71
CA GLY A 44 -2.66 -12.22 11.29
C GLY A 44 -1.62 -11.40 10.52
N GLN A 45 -1.27 -11.90 9.32
CA GLN A 45 -0.24 -11.32 8.45
C GLN A 45 -0.83 -10.35 7.43
N ILE A 46 0.02 -9.46 6.90
CA ILE A 46 -0.33 -8.58 5.80
C ILE A 46 -0.13 -9.32 4.48
N ASP A 47 -1.18 -9.32 3.67
CA ASP A 47 -1.20 -9.91 2.34
C ASP A 47 -0.27 -9.19 1.35
N GLU A 48 0.49 -9.97 0.58
CA GLU A 48 1.40 -9.51 -0.46
C GLU A 48 0.75 -8.60 -1.53
N PRO A 49 -0.48 -8.90 -2.02
CA PRO A 49 -1.21 -8.02 -2.95
C PRO A 49 -1.30 -6.55 -2.51
N LEU A 50 -1.45 -6.27 -1.21
CA LEU A 50 -1.50 -4.90 -0.71
C LEU A 50 -0.18 -4.14 -0.97
N VAL A 51 0.95 -4.84 -0.90
CA VAL A 51 2.26 -4.24 -1.16
C VAL A 51 2.46 -3.96 -2.64
N TYR A 52 1.95 -4.81 -3.53
CA TYR A 52 1.94 -4.53 -4.96
C TYR A 52 1.13 -3.29 -5.32
N VAL A 53 -0.09 -3.15 -4.77
CA VAL A 53 -0.95 -1.98 -5.01
C VAL A 53 -0.31 -0.71 -4.44
N ARG A 54 0.24 -0.77 -3.22
CA ARG A 54 0.98 0.35 -2.62
C ARG A 54 2.14 0.80 -3.51
N ASN A 55 2.96 -0.16 -3.95
CA ASN A 55 4.11 0.12 -4.82
C ASN A 55 3.68 0.71 -6.15
N ALA A 56 2.60 0.19 -6.75
CA ALA A 56 2.03 0.72 -7.97
C ALA A 56 1.51 2.16 -7.78
N LEU A 57 0.87 2.47 -6.65
CA LEU A 57 0.43 3.85 -6.35
C LEU A 57 1.60 4.81 -6.13
N ALA A 58 2.67 4.37 -5.49
CA ALA A 58 3.84 5.20 -5.20
C ALA A 58 4.74 5.43 -6.42
N HIS A 59 4.87 4.44 -7.31
CA HIS A 59 5.88 4.44 -8.38
C HIS A 59 5.30 4.28 -9.79
N GLY A 60 4.03 3.90 -9.91
CA GLY A 60 3.36 3.68 -11.18
C GLY A 60 3.06 4.96 -11.95
N ARG A 61 2.32 4.79 -13.03
CA ARG A 61 1.86 5.82 -13.95
C ARG A 61 0.38 5.64 -14.18
N ILE A 62 -0.35 6.74 -14.26
CA ILE A 62 -1.77 6.73 -14.60
C ILE A 62 -1.89 6.95 -16.11
N SER A 63 -2.59 6.04 -16.78
CA SER A 63 -2.98 6.16 -18.17
C SER A 63 -4.49 6.39 -18.24
N ALA A 64 -4.90 7.46 -18.92
CA ALA A 64 -6.28 7.75 -19.23
C ALA A 64 -6.48 7.68 -20.75
N ASN A 65 -7.68 7.28 -21.19
CA ASN A 65 -8.09 7.49 -22.57
C ASN A 65 -8.90 8.79 -22.61
N GLU A 66 -8.62 9.71 -23.54
CA GLU A 66 -9.28 11.03 -23.65
C GLU A 66 -10.81 10.95 -23.74
N THR A 67 -11.33 9.78 -24.13
CA THR A 67 -12.77 9.52 -24.37
C THR A 67 -13.43 8.60 -23.35
N ASN A 68 -12.70 8.10 -22.35
CA ASN A 68 -13.22 7.18 -21.33
C ASN A 68 -12.62 7.48 -19.95
N ASP A 69 -13.47 7.69 -18.95
CA ASP A 69 -13.10 7.94 -17.53
C ASP A 69 -12.40 6.76 -16.84
N THR A 70 -12.08 5.68 -17.58
CA THR A 70 -11.39 4.53 -17.03
C THR A 70 -9.89 4.79 -16.95
N LEU A 71 -9.44 5.28 -15.80
CA LEU A 71 -8.03 5.38 -15.46
C LEU A 71 -7.41 3.98 -15.31
N ARG A 72 -6.16 3.83 -15.73
CA ARG A 72 -5.36 2.62 -15.50
C ARG A 72 -4.11 2.96 -14.74
N LEU A 73 -3.84 2.23 -13.66
CA LEU A 73 -2.59 2.29 -12.92
C LEU A 73 -1.63 1.26 -13.49
N ILE A 74 -0.47 1.72 -13.97
CA ILE A 74 0.53 0.87 -14.61
C ILE A 74 1.89 1.07 -13.92
N MET A 75 2.49 0.00 -13.42
CA MET A 75 3.86 0.02 -12.87
C MET A 75 4.80 -0.77 -13.77
N PHE A 76 6.03 -0.28 -13.91
CA PHE A 76 7.06 -0.91 -14.71
C PHE A 76 8.24 -1.34 -13.84
N SER A 77 8.97 -2.36 -14.29
CA SER A 77 10.25 -2.75 -13.69
C SER A 77 11.29 -1.65 -13.89
N ARG A 78 12.38 -1.74 -13.12
CA ARG A 78 13.59 -0.98 -13.46
C ARG A 78 14.06 -1.37 -14.87
N PRO A 79 14.56 -0.42 -15.68
CA PRO A 79 15.08 -0.74 -17.00
C PRO A 79 16.23 -1.73 -16.92
N LYS A 80 16.16 -2.79 -17.72
CA LYS A 80 17.27 -3.73 -17.95
C LYS A 80 17.45 -3.85 -19.46
N GLU A 81 18.67 -3.62 -19.95
CA GLU A 81 19.00 -3.65 -21.38
C GLU A 81 18.05 -2.77 -22.24
N LYS A 82 17.74 -1.57 -21.75
CA LYS A 82 16.79 -0.61 -22.37
C LYS A 82 15.35 -1.14 -22.52
N ARG A 83 14.99 -2.22 -21.84
CA ARG A 83 13.63 -2.77 -21.78
C ARG A 83 13.07 -2.64 -20.38
N VAL A 84 11.74 -2.53 -20.29
CA VAL A 84 10.99 -2.56 -19.04
C VAL A 84 9.87 -3.59 -19.17
N THR A 85 9.56 -4.26 -18.08
CA THR A 85 8.42 -5.18 -17.99
C THR A 85 7.29 -4.51 -17.20
N VAL A 86 6.04 -4.77 -17.57
CA VAL A 86 4.89 -4.31 -16.79
C VAL A 86 4.75 -5.18 -15.54
N LEU A 87 4.84 -4.58 -14.36
CA LEU A 87 4.70 -5.25 -13.07
C LEU A 87 3.30 -5.12 -12.47
N PHE A 88 2.55 -4.08 -12.87
CA PHE A 88 1.18 -3.84 -12.41
C PHE A 88 0.40 -3.17 -13.54
N ASN A 89 -0.85 -3.56 -13.76
CA ASN A 89 -1.70 -2.96 -14.78
C ASN A 89 -3.19 -3.20 -14.49
N GLU A 90 -3.79 -2.31 -13.72
CA GLU A 90 -5.18 -2.44 -13.31
C GLU A 90 -6.01 -1.23 -13.72
N LYS A 91 -7.31 -1.47 -13.95
CA LYS A 91 -8.28 -0.41 -14.20
C LYS A 91 -8.77 0.11 -12.85
N MET A 92 -8.65 1.41 -12.64
CA MET A 92 -9.09 2.09 -11.43
C MET A 92 -10.57 2.46 -11.56
N THR A 93 -11.44 1.45 -11.60
CA THR A 93 -12.89 1.66 -11.54
C THR A 93 -13.30 2.06 -10.12
N GLU A 94 -14.54 2.53 -9.94
CA GLU A 94 -15.07 2.79 -8.60
C GLU A 94 -15.03 1.54 -7.71
N ALA A 95 -15.44 0.40 -8.25
CA ALA A 95 -15.36 -0.89 -7.55
C ALA A 95 -13.91 -1.21 -7.11
N TRP A 96 -12.93 -0.96 -7.99
CA TRP A 96 -11.52 -1.13 -7.64
C TRP A 96 -11.11 -0.29 -6.44
N PHE A 97 -11.53 0.98 -6.38
CA PHE A 97 -11.24 1.84 -5.23
C PHE A 97 -11.89 1.35 -3.93
N VAL A 98 -13.14 0.87 -4.01
CA VAL A 98 -13.84 0.28 -2.86
C VAL A 98 -13.09 -0.95 -2.35
N ASP A 99 -12.67 -1.84 -3.25
CA ASP A 99 -11.90 -3.03 -2.89
C ASP A 99 -10.58 -2.65 -2.22
N GLN A 100 -9.82 -1.70 -2.81
CA GLN A 100 -8.56 -1.25 -2.22
C GLN A 100 -8.75 -0.62 -0.83
N TYR A 101 -9.83 0.13 -0.64
CA TYR A 101 -10.15 0.73 0.66
C TYR A 101 -10.39 -0.35 1.72
N GLN A 102 -11.19 -1.38 1.39
CA GLN A 102 -11.51 -2.48 2.32
C GLN A 102 -10.25 -3.26 2.70
N ILE A 103 -9.37 -3.55 1.74
CA ILE A 103 -8.10 -4.26 1.99
C ILE A 103 -7.19 -3.43 2.91
N VAL A 104 -7.06 -2.13 2.66
CA VAL A 104 -6.24 -1.23 3.51
C VAL A 104 -6.82 -1.10 4.92
N ASP A 105 -8.14 -1.00 5.06
CA ASP A 105 -8.81 -0.92 6.36
C ASP A 105 -8.61 -2.21 7.17
N ALA A 106 -8.79 -3.38 6.55
CA ALA A 106 -8.53 -4.67 7.16
C ALA A 106 -7.07 -4.80 7.64
N ALA A 107 -6.10 -4.47 6.78
CA ALA A 107 -4.69 -4.48 7.14
C ALA A 107 -4.36 -3.50 8.28
N THR A 108 -5.00 -2.33 8.30
CA THR A 108 -4.83 -1.35 9.39
C THR A 108 -5.31 -1.91 10.73
N LYS A 109 -6.45 -2.62 10.73
CA LYS A 109 -7.00 -3.27 11.93
C LYS A 109 -6.10 -4.41 12.42
N LEU A 110 -5.57 -5.22 11.51
CA LEU A 110 -4.61 -6.29 11.82
C LEU A 110 -3.37 -5.74 12.53
N VAL A 111 -2.75 -4.71 11.95
CA VAL A 111 -1.57 -4.07 12.54
C VAL A 111 -1.89 -3.47 13.91
N ALA A 112 -3.03 -2.79 14.06
CA ALA A 112 -3.43 -2.22 15.34
C ALA A 112 -3.61 -3.29 16.44
N ASN A 113 -4.22 -4.43 16.11
CA ASN A 113 -4.36 -5.55 17.03
C ASN A 113 -3.01 -6.15 17.42
N ALA A 114 -2.13 -6.37 16.43
CA ALA A 114 -0.79 -6.92 16.68
C ALA A 114 0.03 -6.04 17.63
N ILE A 115 -0.01 -4.71 17.44
CA ILE A 115 0.65 -3.76 18.35
C ILE A 115 0.16 -3.93 19.80
N LEU A 116 -1.16 -4.06 20.00
CA LEU A 116 -1.73 -4.22 21.34
C LEU A 116 -1.24 -5.51 22.01
N VAL A 117 -1.25 -6.63 21.28
CA VAL A 117 -0.84 -7.94 21.81
C VAL A 117 0.65 -7.95 22.14
N ILE A 118 1.51 -7.58 21.20
CA ILE A 118 2.97 -7.61 21.37
C ILE A 118 3.39 -6.66 22.50
N CYS A 119 2.90 -5.42 22.52
CA CYS A 119 3.23 -4.48 23.59
C CYS A 119 2.70 -4.90 24.97
N SER A 120 1.60 -5.65 25.02
CA SER A 120 1.09 -6.18 26.30
C SER A 120 1.94 -7.35 26.79
N SER A 121 2.35 -8.25 25.91
CA SER A 121 3.25 -9.36 26.24
C SER A 121 4.61 -8.88 26.75
N VAL A 122 5.19 -7.86 26.11
CA VAL A 122 6.47 -7.26 26.54
C VAL A 122 6.37 -6.62 27.93
N LYS A 123 5.24 -5.97 28.26
CA LYS A 123 5.02 -5.39 29.60
C LYS A 123 4.92 -6.44 30.69
N ILE A 124 4.33 -7.60 30.40
CA ILE A 124 4.22 -8.72 31.34
C ILE A 124 5.61 -9.33 31.60
N SER A 125 6.42 -9.51 30.56
CA SER A 125 7.78 -10.05 30.72
C SER A 125 8.68 -9.13 31.56
N GLN A 126 8.62 -7.81 31.36
CA GLN A 126 9.43 -6.85 32.12
C GLN A 126 9.02 -6.72 33.59
N THR A 127 7.74 -6.94 33.92
CA THR A 127 7.26 -6.90 35.31
C THR A 127 7.59 -8.16 36.10
N ASN A 128 7.83 -9.29 35.43
CA ASN A 128 8.25 -10.54 36.07
C ASN A 128 9.77 -10.65 36.28
N GLU A 129 10.57 -9.74 35.71
CA GLU A 129 12.04 -9.70 35.84
C GLU A 129 12.55 -8.65 36.85
N THR A 130 11.67 -7.96 37.57
CA THR A 130 12.08 -7.03 38.64
C THR A 130 11.94 -7.69 40.02
N PRO A 131 13.03 -7.95 40.76
CA PRO A 131 12.98 -8.46 42.14
C PRO A 131 12.55 -7.40 43.15
#